data_AF-A0A0S7WQC1-F1
#
_entry.id   AF-A0A0S7WQC1-F1
#
_cell.length_a   1.000
_cell.length_b   1.000
_cell.length_c   1.000
_cell.angle_alpha   90.00
_cell.angle_beta   90.00
_cell.angle_gamma   90.00
#
_symmetry.space_group_name_H-M   'P 1'
#
loop_
_entity.id
_entity.type
_entity.pdbx_description
1 polymer ?
#
loop_
_entity_poly.entity_id
_entity_poly.type
_entity_poly.pdbx_seq_one_letter_code
_entity_poly.pdbx_strand_id
1 'polypeptide(L)'
;MRRLMAPVCVGLILGLSLPVSARTWRVPMEAPTIQAGIDSAADWDTVLVAPGGYRGDGNRDIDFWGKAIVVMSEYGPGATIINCEAAGHDHHRGFYFTRGEGPNSVVQGFLIKNGKHDAGGGIRCALASSPTIVNMLIVGCEAPNGGGILCSASSPTIINTTITGNRAYTGGGICCLYHSHPTMTNSIVWGDTAEAGIEIYLDASSSLSVTYTDVRGGWDGVGNIDVDPLFVPGAVADHYLSQFAAGQSLQSPCVNAGDMGSPVIEGTTRTDGVADSWPVDLGAHYVEGVTGVEEGGGEEALPVIERLFQNRPNPFPQATTITYSLGAPGPVTVAVYDIRGALVRTLAWPRGRERRDGTGSSGMGPTSAGIGLRAASISVASRQRAVRRRSEWSCCAKGRDRESRASPANSDQTLIEIDSDHECRLVVLPTTSPRRGHVLFGGGGAAAWARSAVPG
;
A
#
# COMPACT_ATOMS: atom_id res chain seq x y z
N MET A 1 -52.77 -47.04 -33.09
CA MET A 1 -52.03 -45.81 -32.70
C MET A 1 -51.59 -45.97 -31.24
N ARG A 2 -50.34 -46.39 -30.99
CA ARG A 2 -49.76 -46.49 -29.65
C ARG A 2 -49.23 -45.11 -29.26
N ARG A 3 -49.78 -44.48 -28.20
CA ARG A 3 -49.24 -43.23 -27.64
C ARG A 3 -48.16 -43.60 -26.63
N LEU A 4 -46.90 -43.22 -26.93
CA LEU A 4 -45.80 -43.23 -25.96
C LEU A 4 -46.11 -42.20 -24.86
N MET A 5 -46.13 -42.63 -23.60
CA MET A 5 -45.96 -41.72 -22.45
C MET A 5 -44.46 -41.59 -22.17
N ALA A 6 -43.93 -40.38 -22.28
CA ALA A 6 -42.58 -40.05 -21.82
C ALA A 6 -42.61 -39.78 -20.30
N PRO A 7 -41.65 -40.28 -19.51
CA PRO A 7 -41.56 -39.93 -18.10
C PRO A 7 -40.95 -38.53 -17.96
N VAL A 8 -41.62 -37.65 -17.22
CA VAL A 8 -41.07 -36.35 -16.78
C VAL A 8 -40.11 -36.62 -15.64
N CYS A 9 -38.81 -36.53 -15.91
CA CYS A 9 -37.78 -36.52 -14.87
C CYS A 9 -37.85 -35.19 -14.11
N VAL A 10 -38.43 -35.19 -12.90
CA VAL A 10 -38.30 -34.09 -11.95
C VAL A 10 -36.87 -34.14 -11.41
N GLY A 11 -35.98 -33.36 -12.01
CA GLY A 11 -34.63 -33.15 -11.49
C GLY A 11 -34.69 -32.37 -10.19
N LEU A 12 -34.40 -33.05 -9.07
CA LEU A 12 -34.17 -32.43 -7.77
C LEU A 12 -32.87 -31.60 -7.86
N ILE A 13 -32.99 -30.28 -8.06
CA ILE A 13 -31.86 -29.37 -7.94
C ILE A 13 -31.58 -29.24 -6.44
N LEU A 14 -30.70 -30.10 -5.94
CA LEU A 14 -30.01 -29.90 -4.66
C LEU A 14 -29.13 -28.67 -4.82
N GLY A 15 -29.68 -27.50 -4.48
CA GLY A 15 -28.90 -26.28 -4.33
C GLY A 15 -27.88 -26.51 -3.24
N LEU A 16 -26.63 -26.78 -3.63
CA LEU A 16 -25.49 -26.64 -2.74
C LEU A 16 -25.40 -25.15 -2.36
N SER A 17 -26.01 -24.78 -1.23
CA SER A 17 -25.68 -23.53 -0.56
C SER A 17 -24.30 -23.72 0.06
N LEU A 18 -23.25 -23.53 -0.74
CA LEU A 18 -21.92 -23.37 -0.18
C LEU A 18 -21.98 -22.16 0.75
N PRO A 19 -21.43 -22.26 1.98
CA PRO A 19 -21.31 -21.09 2.83
C PRO A 19 -20.39 -20.10 2.12
N VAL A 20 -20.97 -19.01 1.62
CA VAL A 20 -20.19 -17.85 1.18
C VAL A 20 -19.67 -17.20 2.45
N SER A 21 -18.46 -17.57 2.86
CA SER A 21 -17.71 -16.80 3.84
C SER A 21 -17.12 -15.61 3.09
N ALA A 22 -17.38 -14.40 3.58
CA ALA A 22 -16.64 -13.22 3.17
C ALA A 22 -15.13 -13.50 3.29
N ARG A 23 -14.39 -13.26 2.22
CA ARG A 23 -12.93 -13.41 2.19
C ARG A 23 -12.29 -12.06 2.47
N THR A 24 -11.13 -12.09 3.13
CA THR A 24 -10.25 -10.93 3.25
C THR A 24 -9.10 -11.02 2.24
N TRP A 25 -8.93 -9.98 1.44
CA TRP A 25 -7.81 -9.77 0.51
C TRP A 25 -6.82 -8.78 1.14
N ARG A 26 -5.59 -9.23 1.39
CA ARG A 26 -4.56 -8.39 2.04
C ARG A 26 -3.74 -7.64 1.00
N VAL A 27 -3.70 -6.32 1.09
CA VAL A 27 -2.88 -5.46 0.24
C VAL A 27 -1.69 -4.95 1.06
N PRO A 28 -0.43 -5.06 0.57
CA PRO A 28 -0.01 -5.57 -0.73
C PRO A 28 0.27 -7.09 -0.79
N MET A 29 0.09 -7.81 0.33
CA MET A 29 0.61 -9.19 0.50
C MET A 29 0.03 -10.22 -0.49
N GLU A 30 -1.28 -10.16 -0.75
CA GLU A 30 -1.99 -11.04 -1.67
C GLU A 30 -2.32 -10.36 -3.00
N ALA A 31 -2.51 -9.04 -2.99
CA ALA A 31 -2.76 -8.23 -4.17
C ALA A 31 -1.84 -7.01 -4.17
N PRO A 32 -1.11 -6.72 -5.26
CA PRO A 32 -0.04 -5.72 -5.28
C PRO A 32 -0.53 -4.27 -5.11
N THR A 33 -1.80 -4.00 -5.39
CA THR A 33 -2.42 -2.67 -5.30
C THR A 33 -3.82 -2.79 -4.70
N ILE A 34 -4.37 -1.66 -4.24
CA ILE A 34 -5.74 -1.60 -3.72
C ILE A 34 -6.73 -2.05 -4.79
N GLN A 35 -6.58 -1.53 -6.01
CA GLN A 35 -7.43 -1.91 -7.15
C GLN A 35 -7.30 -3.40 -7.48
N ALA A 36 -6.11 -4.00 -7.43
CA ALA A 36 -5.96 -5.44 -7.68
C ALA A 36 -6.67 -6.28 -6.60
N GLY A 37 -6.70 -5.80 -5.35
CA GLY A 37 -7.48 -6.41 -4.28
C GLY A 37 -8.98 -6.37 -4.58
N ILE A 38 -9.48 -5.20 -4.99
CA ILE A 38 -10.88 -5.00 -5.40
C ILE A 38 -11.23 -5.84 -6.61
N ASP A 39 -10.38 -5.90 -7.63
CA ASP A 39 -10.61 -6.66 -8.86
C ASP A 39 -10.79 -8.15 -8.55
N SER A 40 -10.04 -8.65 -7.56
CA SER A 40 -10.08 -10.04 -7.10
C SER A 40 -11.24 -10.34 -6.14
N ALA A 41 -11.74 -9.32 -5.43
CA ALA A 41 -12.83 -9.44 -4.46
C ALA A 41 -14.19 -9.73 -5.12
N ALA A 42 -14.99 -10.57 -4.47
CA ALA A 42 -16.42 -10.71 -4.76
C ALA A 42 -17.25 -9.83 -3.81
N ASP A 43 -18.55 -9.68 -4.07
CA ASP A 43 -19.43 -8.99 -3.12
C ASP A 43 -19.32 -9.60 -1.72
N TRP A 44 -19.37 -8.73 -0.72
CA TRP A 44 -19.24 -9.00 0.71
C TRP A 44 -17.82 -9.35 1.18
N ASP A 45 -16.83 -9.39 0.29
CA ASP A 45 -15.43 -9.50 0.68
C ASP A 45 -14.91 -8.20 1.33
N THR A 46 -13.77 -8.33 2.01
CA THR A 46 -13.00 -7.21 2.55
C THR A 46 -11.66 -7.10 1.84
N VAL A 47 -11.29 -5.91 1.40
CA VAL A 47 -9.93 -5.55 0.99
C VAL A 47 -9.28 -4.83 2.17
N LEU A 48 -8.37 -5.53 2.87
CA LEU A 48 -7.66 -5.03 4.04
C LEU A 48 -6.29 -4.49 3.63
N VAL A 49 -6.07 -3.19 3.83
CA VAL A 49 -4.90 -2.47 3.36
C VAL A 49 -3.93 -2.19 4.50
N ALA A 50 -2.74 -2.77 4.43
CA ALA A 50 -1.69 -2.60 5.42
C ALA A 50 -1.18 -1.14 5.45
N PRO A 51 -0.50 -0.71 6.54
CA PRO A 51 0.16 0.61 6.59
C PRO A 51 1.09 0.84 5.41
N GLY A 52 1.12 2.08 4.92
CA GLY A 52 2.01 2.46 3.82
C GLY A 52 1.55 3.69 3.04
N GLY A 53 2.45 4.18 2.19
CA GLY A 53 2.16 5.21 1.20
C GLY A 53 1.78 4.58 -0.14
N TYR A 54 0.50 4.63 -0.47
CA TYR A 54 -0.10 4.11 -1.70
C TYR A 54 -0.13 5.21 -2.76
N ARG A 55 0.56 4.94 -3.87
CA ARG A 55 0.86 5.87 -4.97
C ARG A 55 0.79 5.14 -6.30
N GLY A 56 0.72 5.89 -7.40
CA GLY A 56 0.71 5.32 -8.74
C GLY A 56 -0.55 4.54 -9.10
N ASP A 57 -0.53 3.94 -10.29
CA ASP A 57 -1.68 3.26 -10.88
C ASP A 57 -2.17 2.08 -10.02
N GLY A 58 -3.48 1.96 -9.90
CA GLY A 58 -4.14 0.95 -9.05
C GLY A 58 -4.20 1.30 -7.55
N ASN A 59 -3.60 2.42 -7.15
CA ASN A 59 -3.66 2.95 -5.78
C ASN A 59 -4.25 4.37 -5.71
N ARG A 60 -4.65 4.91 -6.86
CA ARG A 60 -5.37 6.16 -7.07
C ARG A 60 -6.42 5.93 -8.15
N ASP A 61 -7.42 6.80 -8.22
CA ASP A 61 -8.62 6.60 -9.02
C ASP A 61 -9.20 5.19 -8.80
N ILE A 62 -9.41 4.85 -7.54
CA ILE A 62 -9.86 3.52 -7.14
C ILE A 62 -11.37 3.40 -7.38
N ASP A 63 -11.77 2.35 -8.12
CA ASP A 63 -13.15 2.02 -8.49
C ASP A 63 -13.57 0.70 -7.83
N PHE A 64 -14.76 0.68 -7.23
CA PHE A 64 -15.33 -0.51 -6.59
C PHE A 64 -16.02 -1.44 -7.59
N TRP A 65 -16.18 -1.03 -8.86
CA TRP A 65 -16.88 -1.78 -9.89
C TRP A 65 -18.36 -2.07 -9.57
N GLY A 66 -19.01 -1.23 -8.76
CA GLY A 66 -20.38 -1.48 -8.28
C GLY A 66 -20.47 -2.58 -7.21
N LYS A 67 -19.35 -3.09 -6.70
CA LYS A 67 -19.33 -4.21 -5.74
C LYS A 67 -19.70 -3.76 -4.33
N ALA A 68 -20.43 -4.62 -3.61
CA ALA A 68 -20.77 -4.44 -2.20
C ALA A 68 -19.66 -4.98 -1.29
N ILE A 69 -18.50 -4.32 -1.27
CA ILE A 69 -17.31 -4.74 -0.52
C ILE A 69 -16.90 -3.70 0.52
N VAL A 70 -16.10 -4.13 1.50
CA VAL A 70 -15.42 -3.24 2.44
C VAL A 70 -13.97 -3.07 2.00
N VAL A 71 -13.53 -1.85 1.72
CA VAL A 71 -12.11 -1.50 1.55
C VAL A 71 -11.70 -0.69 2.77
N MET A 72 -10.83 -1.25 3.61
CA MET A 72 -10.45 -0.62 4.87
C MET A 72 -8.95 -0.68 5.11
N SER A 73 -8.42 0.34 5.76
CA SER A 73 -7.07 0.29 6.30
C SER A 73 -7.00 -0.60 7.55
N GLU A 74 -5.81 -1.12 7.83
CA GLU A 74 -5.56 -1.92 9.04
C GLU A 74 -5.32 -1.05 10.28
N TYR A 75 -4.77 0.17 10.12
CA TYR A 75 -4.38 1.05 11.25
C TYR A 75 -4.82 2.51 11.07
N GLY A 76 -5.91 2.75 10.33
CA GLY A 76 -6.52 4.06 10.22
C GLY A 76 -5.75 5.06 9.34
N PRO A 77 -6.26 6.30 9.25
CA PRO A 77 -5.80 7.29 8.26
C PRO A 77 -4.38 7.79 8.49
N GLY A 78 -3.87 7.73 9.72
CA GLY A 78 -2.48 8.12 10.03
C GLY A 78 -1.43 7.13 9.50
N ALA A 79 -1.82 5.87 9.28
CA ALA A 79 -0.89 4.81 8.87
C ALA A 79 -1.01 4.43 7.38
N THR A 80 -2.16 4.68 6.76
CA THR A 80 -2.45 4.25 5.39
C THR A 80 -2.83 5.45 4.52
N ILE A 81 -1.88 5.89 3.70
CA ILE A 81 -1.94 7.15 2.97
C ILE A 81 -2.12 6.87 1.47
N ILE A 82 -3.22 7.31 0.90
CA ILE A 82 -3.43 7.40 -0.54
C ILE A 82 -2.97 8.78 -1.00
N ASN A 83 -1.80 8.81 -1.63
CA ASN A 83 -1.27 10.02 -2.24
C ASN A 83 -1.55 9.98 -3.74
N CYS A 84 -2.46 10.83 -4.19
CA CYS A 84 -2.92 10.83 -5.59
C CYS A 84 -1.84 11.36 -6.55
N GLU A 85 -0.87 12.12 -6.03
CA GLU A 85 0.26 12.68 -6.79
C GLU A 85 -0.17 13.53 -7.99
N ALA A 86 -1.35 14.17 -7.92
CA ALA A 86 -1.86 14.93 -9.04
C ALA A 86 -0.98 16.14 -9.32
N ALA A 87 -0.50 16.26 -10.56
CA ALA A 87 0.49 17.26 -10.95
C ALA A 87 0.26 17.74 -12.39
N GLY A 88 0.25 19.07 -12.59
CA GLY A 88 0.06 19.65 -13.91
C GLY A 88 -1.27 19.23 -14.54
N HIS A 89 -1.20 18.50 -15.66
CA HIS A 89 -2.36 17.96 -16.38
C HIS A 89 -2.69 16.49 -16.01
N ASP A 90 -1.91 15.87 -15.12
CA ASP A 90 -2.15 14.51 -14.65
C ASP A 90 -3.09 14.56 -13.45
N HIS A 91 -4.38 14.41 -13.73
CA HIS A 91 -5.47 14.58 -12.78
C HIS A 91 -5.84 13.23 -12.16
N HIS A 92 -5.67 13.13 -10.85
CA HIS A 92 -5.94 11.91 -10.09
C HIS A 92 -6.68 12.25 -8.79
N ARG A 93 -7.52 11.32 -8.32
CA ARG A 93 -8.20 11.38 -7.02
C ARG A 93 -7.96 10.10 -6.23
N GLY A 94 -8.49 10.01 -5.01
CA GLY A 94 -8.43 8.79 -4.21
C GLY A 94 -9.39 7.73 -4.74
N PHE A 95 -10.69 8.01 -4.63
CA PHE A 95 -11.77 7.07 -5.01
C PHE A 95 -12.80 7.72 -5.93
N TYR A 96 -13.40 6.91 -6.81
CA TYR A 96 -14.63 7.29 -7.49
C TYR A 96 -15.64 6.15 -7.49
N PHE A 97 -16.91 6.52 -7.37
CA PHE A 97 -18.06 5.63 -7.34
C PHE A 97 -19.04 6.08 -8.41
N THR A 98 -19.23 5.25 -9.43
CA THR A 98 -20.01 5.62 -10.64
C THR A 98 -20.82 4.46 -11.22
N ARG A 99 -20.87 3.32 -10.53
CA ARG A 99 -21.44 2.07 -11.07
C ARG A 99 -22.56 1.52 -10.20
N GLY A 100 -23.21 2.39 -9.42
CA GLY A 100 -24.34 2.02 -8.58
C GLY A 100 -23.92 1.40 -7.26
N GLU A 101 -22.74 1.77 -6.75
CA GLU A 101 -22.30 1.39 -5.40
C GLU A 101 -23.36 1.79 -4.36
N GLY A 102 -23.67 0.86 -3.45
CA GLY A 102 -24.68 1.07 -2.41
C GLY A 102 -24.06 1.28 -1.03
N PRO A 103 -24.88 1.31 0.03
CA PRO A 103 -24.38 1.52 1.41
C PRO A 103 -23.45 0.40 1.91
N ASN A 104 -23.46 -0.78 1.26
CA ASN A 104 -22.55 -1.88 1.56
C ASN A 104 -21.20 -1.78 0.82
N SER A 105 -21.03 -0.79 -0.06
CA SER A 105 -19.73 -0.40 -0.61
C SER A 105 -19.10 0.58 0.39
N VAL A 106 -18.27 0.04 1.29
CA VAL A 106 -17.71 0.79 2.42
C VAL A 106 -16.24 1.10 2.15
N VAL A 107 -15.86 2.36 2.29
CA VAL A 107 -14.45 2.81 2.33
C VAL A 107 -14.13 3.36 3.71
N GLN A 108 -13.05 2.87 4.32
CA GLN A 108 -12.75 3.19 5.71
C GLN A 108 -11.26 3.38 6.02
N GLY A 109 -10.94 4.44 6.77
CA GLY A 109 -9.67 4.54 7.48
C GLY A 109 -8.49 5.03 6.66
N PHE A 110 -8.66 5.82 5.60
CA PHE A 110 -7.55 6.31 4.78
C PHE A 110 -7.33 7.81 4.91
N LEU A 111 -6.06 8.23 4.85
CA LEU A 111 -5.72 9.60 4.47
C LEU A 111 -5.68 9.70 2.95
N ILE A 112 -6.49 10.58 2.37
CA ILE A 112 -6.41 10.95 0.96
C ILE A 112 -5.79 12.34 0.87
N LYS A 113 -4.72 12.49 0.07
CA LYS A 113 -4.09 13.79 -0.15
C LYS A 113 -3.56 14.00 -1.56
N ASN A 114 -3.31 15.27 -1.87
CA ASN A 114 -2.78 15.74 -3.17
C ASN A 114 -3.61 15.25 -4.36
N GLY A 115 -4.92 15.11 -4.16
CA GLY A 115 -5.85 14.80 -5.24
C GLY A 115 -6.20 16.06 -6.02
N LYS A 116 -6.14 16.00 -7.34
CA LYS A 116 -6.61 17.08 -8.21
C LYS A 116 -7.31 16.49 -9.42
N HIS A 117 -8.59 16.79 -9.56
CA HIS A 117 -9.38 16.30 -10.68
C HIS A 117 -10.48 17.29 -11.07
N ASP A 118 -10.96 17.22 -12.31
CA ASP A 118 -12.04 18.08 -12.82
C ASP A 118 -13.39 17.95 -12.07
N ALA A 119 -13.56 16.95 -11.19
CA ALA A 119 -14.78 16.76 -10.43
C ALA A 119 -14.57 15.83 -9.25
N GLY A 120 -14.58 16.34 -8.01
CA GLY A 120 -14.24 15.57 -6.80
C GLY A 120 -12.74 15.34 -6.68
N GLY A 121 -12.04 16.18 -5.92
CA GLY A 121 -10.57 16.14 -5.81
C GLY A 121 -10.06 14.97 -4.98
N GLY A 122 -10.73 14.65 -3.87
CA GLY A 122 -10.46 13.46 -3.06
C GLY A 122 -11.33 12.28 -3.46
N ILE A 123 -12.65 12.45 -3.36
CA ILE A 123 -13.66 11.42 -3.64
C ILE A 123 -14.74 11.97 -4.57
N ARG A 124 -15.19 11.16 -5.53
CA ARG A 124 -16.38 11.45 -6.33
C ARG A 124 -17.43 10.34 -6.20
N CYS A 125 -18.62 10.71 -5.78
CA CYS A 125 -19.82 9.88 -5.86
C CYS A 125 -20.73 10.43 -6.97
N ALA A 126 -21.01 9.62 -7.99
CA ALA A 126 -21.91 10.01 -9.07
C ALA A 126 -22.77 8.86 -9.59
N LEU A 127 -23.76 9.19 -10.44
CA LEU A 127 -24.57 8.22 -11.18
C LEU A 127 -25.32 7.24 -10.26
N ALA A 128 -26.02 7.78 -9.25
CA ALA A 128 -26.78 7.02 -8.25
C ALA A 128 -25.93 6.13 -7.33
N SER A 129 -24.62 6.36 -7.27
CA SER A 129 -23.71 5.62 -6.38
C SER A 129 -23.66 6.29 -5.00
N SER A 130 -24.07 5.58 -3.97
CA SER A 130 -24.26 6.08 -2.60
C SER A 130 -23.51 5.20 -1.59
N PRO A 131 -22.16 5.22 -1.60
CA PRO A 131 -21.30 4.43 -0.71
C PRO A 131 -21.34 4.93 0.74
N THR A 132 -20.75 4.14 1.64
CA THR A 132 -20.50 4.53 3.04
C THR A 132 -19.02 4.89 3.22
N ILE A 133 -18.75 6.09 3.72
CA ILE A 133 -17.42 6.67 3.89
C ILE A 133 -17.18 6.87 5.39
N VAL A 134 -16.19 6.18 5.96
CA VAL A 134 -16.00 6.11 7.42
C VAL A 134 -14.56 6.39 7.82
N ASN A 135 -14.35 7.14 8.90
CA ASN A 135 -13.01 7.36 9.46
C ASN A 135 -11.95 7.81 8.45
N MET A 136 -12.32 8.74 7.56
CA MET A 136 -11.42 9.23 6.52
C MET A 136 -10.80 10.56 6.96
N LEU A 137 -9.57 10.81 6.50
CA LEU A 137 -8.95 12.12 6.55
C LEU A 137 -8.73 12.59 5.11
N ILE A 138 -9.42 13.64 4.67
CA ILE A 138 -9.37 14.13 3.29
C ILE A 138 -8.76 15.53 3.30
N VAL A 139 -7.52 15.65 2.80
CA VAL A 139 -6.69 16.83 3.01
C VAL A 139 -6.02 17.30 1.73
N GLY A 140 -6.09 18.61 1.47
CA GLY A 140 -5.31 19.21 0.38
C GLY A 140 -5.70 18.71 -1.00
N CYS A 141 -6.97 18.36 -1.20
CA CYS A 141 -7.51 17.98 -2.50
C CYS A 141 -8.13 19.19 -3.22
N GLU A 142 -8.06 19.19 -4.55
CA GLU A 142 -8.49 20.30 -5.41
C GLU A 142 -9.42 19.82 -6.53
N ALA A 143 -10.56 20.48 -6.72
CA ALA A 143 -11.42 20.28 -7.89
C ALA A 143 -12.30 21.50 -8.13
N PRO A 144 -12.77 21.75 -9.38
CA PRO A 144 -13.76 22.81 -9.62
C PRO A 144 -15.00 22.70 -8.72
N ASN A 145 -15.49 21.48 -8.51
CA ASN A 145 -16.62 21.18 -7.64
C ASN A 145 -16.25 20.05 -6.67
N GLY A 146 -16.39 20.29 -5.37
CA GLY A 146 -16.10 19.31 -4.32
C GLY A 146 -14.61 19.04 -4.20
N GLY A 147 -13.86 19.95 -3.57
CA GLY A 147 -12.42 19.80 -3.39
C GLY A 147 -12.09 18.50 -2.65
N GLY A 148 -12.75 18.27 -1.51
CA GLY A 148 -12.72 17.00 -0.79
C GLY A 148 -13.62 15.94 -1.46
N ILE A 149 -14.93 16.14 -1.37
CA ILE A 149 -15.95 15.18 -1.85
C ILE A 149 -16.94 15.87 -2.80
N LEU A 150 -17.20 15.24 -3.94
CA LEU A 150 -18.30 15.60 -4.83
C LEU A 150 -19.41 14.53 -4.80
N CYS A 151 -20.65 14.96 -4.56
CA CYS A 151 -21.86 14.17 -4.68
C CYS A 151 -22.69 14.68 -5.88
N SER A 152 -22.95 13.81 -6.86
CA SER A 152 -23.62 14.18 -8.11
C SER A 152 -24.68 13.15 -8.49
N ALA A 153 -25.96 13.46 -8.22
CA ALA A 153 -27.04 12.47 -8.22
C ALA A 153 -26.72 11.25 -7.36
N SER A 154 -26.17 11.50 -6.15
CA SER A 154 -25.63 10.48 -5.24
C SER A 154 -25.84 10.90 -3.79
N SER A 155 -26.09 9.95 -2.89
CA SER A 155 -26.40 10.23 -1.48
C SER A 155 -25.55 9.37 -0.53
N PRO A 156 -24.21 9.53 -0.52
CA PRO A 156 -23.34 8.77 0.38
C PRO A 156 -23.63 9.07 1.85
N THR A 157 -23.23 8.12 2.70
CA THR A 157 -23.23 8.29 4.16
C THR A 157 -21.80 8.55 4.65
N ILE A 158 -21.58 9.63 5.39
CA ILE A 158 -20.25 10.07 5.85
C ILE A 158 -20.22 10.07 7.37
N ILE A 159 -19.25 9.36 7.97
CA ILE A 159 -19.18 9.15 9.43
C ILE A 159 -17.74 9.29 9.90
N ASN A 160 -17.54 9.93 11.07
CA ASN A 160 -16.23 10.06 11.73
C ASN A 160 -15.13 10.57 10.79
N THR A 161 -15.46 11.51 9.90
CA THR A 161 -14.55 11.92 8.82
C THR A 161 -14.10 13.36 9.04
N THR A 162 -12.83 13.63 8.81
CA THR A 162 -12.27 14.99 8.82
C THR A 162 -11.97 15.42 7.37
N ILE A 163 -12.59 16.51 6.93
CA ILE A 163 -12.39 17.15 5.63
C ILE A 163 -11.82 18.54 5.89
N THR A 164 -10.61 18.80 5.42
CA THR A 164 -9.89 20.04 5.74
C THR A 164 -8.84 20.42 4.71
N GLY A 165 -8.61 21.72 4.54
CA GLY A 165 -7.57 22.24 3.66
C GLY A 165 -7.79 21.92 2.18
N ASN A 166 -9.02 21.58 1.77
CA ASN A 166 -9.37 21.30 0.39
C ASN A 166 -9.76 22.60 -0.35
N ARG A 167 -9.67 22.58 -1.67
CA ARG A 167 -9.87 23.76 -2.51
C ARG A 167 -10.83 23.48 -3.66
N ALA A 168 -11.78 24.39 -3.88
CA ALA A 168 -12.67 24.33 -5.03
C ALA A 168 -13.08 25.71 -5.56
N TYR A 169 -13.83 25.73 -6.67
CA TYR A 169 -14.66 26.89 -6.99
C TYR A 169 -15.99 26.81 -6.23
N THR A 170 -16.60 25.62 -6.18
CA THR A 170 -17.81 25.36 -5.37
C THR A 170 -17.62 24.18 -4.43
N GLY A 171 -17.93 24.37 -3.15
CA GLY A 171 -17.84 23.31 -2.13
C GLY A 171 -16.39 22.88 -1.90
N GLY A 172 -15.63 23.64 -1.10
CA GLY A 172 -14.23 23.32 -0.82
C GLY A 172 -14.10 21.94 -0.19
N GLY A 173 -14.89 21.68 0.85
CA GLY A 173 -15.02 20.37 1.46
C GLY A 173 -15.94 19.44 0.68
N ILE A 174 -17.24 19.77 0.65
CA ILE A 174 -18.29 18.96 0.05
C ILE A 174 -19.10 19.78 -0.96
N CYS A 175 -19.37 19.22 -2.14
CA CYS A 175 -20.30 19.78 -3.12
C CYS A 175 -21.39 18.77 -3.46
N CYS A 176 -22.67 19.16 -3.36
CA CYS A 176 -23.83 18.32 -3.68
C CYS A 176 -24.63 18.91 -4.84
N LEU A 177 -24.77 18.13 -5.92
CA LEU A 177 -25.43 18.52 -7.16
C LEU A 177 -26.46 17.47 -7.60
N TYR A 178 -27.46 17.91 -8.37
CA TYR A 178 -28.42 17.08 -9.09
C TYR A 178 -29.19 16.09 -8.20
N HIS A 179 -29.99 16.60 -7.26
CA HIS A 179 -30.79 15.77 -6.33
C HIS A 179 -29.95 14.82 -5.47
N SER A 180 -28.85 15.36 -4.91
CA SER A 180 -28.02 14.62 -3.96
C SER A 180 -28.49 14.87 -2.53
N HIS A 181 -28.65 13.80 -1.74
CA HIS A 181 -29.15 13.85 -0.36
C HIS A 181 -28.24 13.10 0.64
N PRO A 182 -26.92 13.37 0.68
CA PRO A 182 -26.02 12.71 1.63
C PRO A 182 -26.40 12.95 3.10
N THR A 183 -25.83 12.10 3.96
CA THR A 183 -25.88 12.26 5.42
C THR A 183 -24.47 12.34 5.99
N MET A 184 -24.28 13.14 7.04
CA MET A 184 -23.01 13.30 7.72
C MET A 184 -23.19 13.31 9.24
N THR A 185 -22.36 12.55 9.95
CA THR A 185 -22.39 12.49 11.42
C THR A 185 -21.00 12.34 12.03
N ASN A 186 -20.81 12.87 13.24
CA ASN A 186 -19.57 12.78 14.03
C ASN A 186 -18.33 13.25 13.26
N SER A 187 -18.49 14.22 12.37
CA SER A 187 -17.45 14.60 11.42
C SER A 187 -16.96 16.03 11.66
N ILE A 188 -15.90 16.42 10.96
CA ILE A 188 -15.39 17.79 10.96
C ILE A 188 -15.22 18.23 9.49
N VAL A 189 -15.78 19.39 9.14
CA VAL A 189 -15.56 20.07 7.86
C VAL A 189 -15.08 21.48 8.16
N TRP A 190 -13.76 21.69 8.04
CA TRP A 190 -13.14 22.92 8.52
C TRP A 190 -11.91 23.30 7.71
N GLY A 191 -11.77 24.59 7.41
CA GLY A 191 -10.55 25.13 6.84
C GLY A 191 -10.39 24.83 5.34
N ASP A 192 -11.48 24.47 4.67
CA ASP A 192 -11.52 24.40 3.22
C ASP A 192 -11.62 25.80 2.60
N THR A 193 -11.43 25.88 1.28
CA THR A 193 -11.50 27.13 0.51
C THR A 193 -12.32 26.96 -0.76
N ALA A 194 -13.28 27.86 -0.99
CA ALA A 194 -14.02 27.94 -2.25
C ALA A 194 -14.54 29.35 -2.53
N GLU A 195 -14.92 29.62 -3.77
CA GLU A 195 -15.60 30.87 -4.15
C GLU A 195 -17.06 30.89 -3.67
N ALA A 196 -17.72 29.72 -3.70
CA ALA A 196 -19.09 29.54 -3.19
C ALA A 196 -19.18 28.27 -2.33
N GLY A 197 -19.76 28.40 -1.14
CA GLY A 197 -19.88 27.29 -0.17
C GLY A 197 -18.50 26.80 0.26
N ILE A 198 -17.85 27.54 1.17
CA ILE A 198 -16.46 27.30 1.58
C ILE A 198 -16.27 25.85 2.04
N GLU A 199 -17.03 25.43 3.05
CA GLU A 199 -16.99 24.06 3.55
C GLU A 199 -17.95 23.17 2.73
N ILE A 200 -19.20 23.64 2.55
CA ILE A 200 -20.27 22.86 1.92
C ILE A 200 -21.03 23.72 0.92
N TYR A 201 -21.26 23.17 -0.28
CA TYR A 201 -22.13 23.75 -1.30
C TYR A 201 -23.26 22.78 -1.67
N LEU A 202 -24.48 23.30 -1.78
CA LEU A 202 -25.66 22.59 -2.27
C LEU A 202 -26.25 23.33 -3.45
N ASP A 203 -26.58 22.62 -4.54
CA ASP A 203 -27.46 23.19 -5.54
C ASP A 203 -28.92 23.26 -5.06
N ALA A 204 -29.78 23.96 -5.81
CA ALA A 204 -31.18 24.16 -5.44
C ALA A 204 -32.02 22.87 -5.34
N SER A 205 -31.49 21.74 -5.81
CA SER A 205 -32.17 20.46 -5.85
C SER A 205 -31.68 19.46 -4.80
N SER A 206 -30.62 19.81 -4.07
CA SER A 206 -29.88 18.93 -3.17
C SER A 206 -30.08 19.33 -1.71
N SER A 207 -29.82 18.40 -0.80
CA SER A 207 -29.82 18.65 0.65
C SER A 207 -28.70 17.84 1.31
N LEU A 208 -28.27 18.25 2.50
CA LEU A 208 -27.33 17.47 3.32
C LEU A 208 -27.84 17.47 4.75
N SER A 209 -28.09 16.27 5.29
CA SER A 209 -28.45 16.10 6.70
C SER A 209 -27.18 15.96 7.53
N VAL A 210 -26.93 16.90 8.43
CA VAL A 210 -25.73 16.94 9.28
C VAL A 210 -26.15 16.89 10.75
N THR A 211 -25.56 16.00 11.53
CA THR A 211 -25.76 15.93 12.99
C THR A 211 -24.45 15.65 13.69
N TYR A 212 -24.27 16.18 14.91
CA TYR A 212 -23.06 15.99 15.71
C TYR A 212 -21.80 16.20 14.88
N THR A 213 -21.70 17.31 14.17
CA THR A 213 -20.59 17.61 13.26
C THR A 213 -20.16 19.04 13.47
N ASP A 214 -18.86 19.29 13.41
CA ASP A 214 -18.31 20.64 13.41
C ASP A 214 -18.17 21.13 11.97
N VAL A 215 -18.88 22.21 11.62
CA VAL A 215 -18.87 22.79 10.27
C VAL A 215 -18.62 24.28 10.39
N ARG A 216 -17.53 24.75 9.77
CA ARG A 216 -17.22 26.18 9.77
C ARG A 216 -18.30 27.00 9.07
N GLY A 217 -18.76 28.05 9.74
CA GLY A 217 -19.87 28.88 9.28
C GLY A 217 -21.25 28.34 9.63
N GLY A 218 -21.30 27.22 10.36
CA GLY A 218 -22.50 26.64 10.93
C GLY A 218 -23.29 25.77 9.96
N TRP A 219 -24.02 24.80 10.55
CA TRP A 219 -24.98 23.99 9.82
C TRP A 219 -26.12 23.54 10.72
N ASP A 220 -27.34 23.61 10.21
CA ASP A 220 -28.52 23.20 10.96
C ASP A 220 -28.51 21.70 11.25
N GLY A 221 -28.75 21.34 12.52
CA GLY A 221 -28.83 19.94 12.95
C GLY A 221 -28.57 19.76 14.43
N VAL A 222 -28.98 18.61 14.96
CA VAL A 222 -28.76 18.27 16.37
C VAL A 222 -27.28 18.07 16.62
N GLY A 223 -26.75 18.69 17.68
CA GLY A 223 -25.37 18.48 18.13
C GLY A 223 -24.29 19.12 17.24
N ASN A 224 -24.66 19.84 16.18
CA ASN A 224 -23.69 20.52 15.34
C ASN A 224 -23.07 21.71 16.09
N ILE A 225 -21.79 21.94 15.82
CA ILE A 225 -21.03 23.07 16.34
C ILE A 225 -20.35 23.83 15.20
N ASP A 226 -19.93 25.07 15.48
CA ASP A 226 -19.19 25.95 14.56
C ASP A 226 -18.12 26.67 15.38
N VAL A 227 -17.00 25.99 15.58
CA VAL A 227 -15.90 26.52 16.39
C VAL A 227 -14.61 25.82 15.99
N ASP A 228 -13.49 26.55 15.96
CA ASP A 228 -12.20 26.01 15.57
C ASP A 228 -11.92 24.64 16.27
N PRO A 229 -11.68 23.55 15.50
CA PRO A 229 -11.37 22.24 16.05
C PRO A 229 -10.10 22.21 16.91
N LEU A 230 -9.25 23.24 16.84
CA LEU A 230 -7.96 23.32 17.51
C LEU A 230 -7.09 22.10 17.15
N PHE A 231 -6.91 21.89 15.85
CA PHE A 231 -6.03 20.84 15.35
C PHE A 231 -4.58 21.08 15.82
N VAL A 232 -3.93 20.01 16.23
CA VAL A 232 -2.52 19.98 16.63
C VAL A 232 -1.80 18.81 15.93
N PRO A 233 -0.51 18.97 15.59
CA PRO A 233 0.29 17.86 15.09
C PRO A 233 0.45 16.79 16.16
N GLY A 234 0.25 15.53 15.77
CA GLY A 234 0.47 14.35 16.61
C GLY A 234 1.42 13.36 15.97
N ALA A 235 1.39 12.11 16.43
CA ALA A 235 2.41 11.12 16.08
C ALA A 235 2.33 10.63 14.63
N VAL A 236 1.12 10.49 14.06
CA VAL A 236 0.92 9.92 12.71
C VAL A 236 0.16 10.82 11.75
N ALA A 237 -0.28 12.00 12.18
CA ALA A 237 -1.03 12.97 11.39
C ALA A 237 -0.99 14.37 12.00
N ASP A 238 -1.34 15.39 11.21
CA ASP A 238 -1.34 16.79 11.65
C ASP A 238 -2.68 17.27 12.26
N HIS A 239 -3.70 16.41 12.30
CA HIS A 239 -5.08 16.78 12.62
C HIS A 239 -5.60 16.04 13.86
N TYR A 240 -4.81 16.04 14.94
CA TYR A 240 -5.29 15.61 16.26
C TYR A 240 -6.04 16.74 16.94
N LEU A 241 -6.95 16.42 17.85
CA LEU A 241 -7.67 17.41 18.64
C LEU A 241 -6.84 17.80 19.86
N SER A 242 -6.63 19.11 20.07
CA SER A 242 -5.94 19.62 21.26
C SER A 242 -6.68 19.20 22.54
N GLN A 243 -5.99 18.61 23.52
CA GLN A 243 -6.60 18.22 24.80
C GLN A 243 -5.71 18.57 26.00
N PHE A 244 -6.30 19.12 27.06
CA PHE A 244 -5.57 19.35 28.31
C PHE A 244 -4.99 18.05 28.89
N ALA A 245 -5.73 16.95 28.73
CA ALA A 245 -5.33 15.64 29.24
C ALA A 245 -4.10 15.06 28.51
N ALA A 246 -3.84 15.47 27.26
CA ALA A 246 -2.64 15.12 26.50
C ALA A 246 -1.54 16.19 26.62
N GLY A 247 -1.73 17.21 27.46
CA GLY A 247 -0.73 18.23 27.80
C GLY A 247 -0.75 19.49 26.93
N GLN A 248 -1.74 19.67 26.04
CA GLN A 248 -1.89 20.91 25.28
C GLN A 248 -2.47 22.05 26.14
N SER A 249 -2.25 23.28 25.71
CA SER A 249 -2.70 24.50 26.39
C SER A 249 -4.15 24.89 26.09
N LEU A 250 -4.80 24.21 25.15
CA LEU A 250 -6.19 24.45 24.77
C LEU A 250 -6.96 23.14 24.74
N GLN A 251 -8.28 23.24 24.90
CA GLN A 251 -9.22 22.13 24.77
C GLN A 251 -10.05 22.32 23.51
N SER A 252 -9.91 21.37 22.59
CA SER A 252 -10.74 21.31 21.40
C SER A 252 -12.22 21.15 21.79
N PRO A 253 -13.11 21.93 21.18
CA PRO A 253 -14.56 21.80 21.36
C PRO A 253 -15.13 20.53 20.74
N CYS A 254 -14.37 19.87 19.84
CA CYS A 254 -14.75 18.63 19.17
C CYS A 254 -14.58 17.39 20.06
N VAL A 255 -14.01 17.56 21.26
CA VAL A 255 -13.72 16.48 22.19
C VAL A 255 -14.95 16.18 23.04
N ASN A 256 -15.38 14.92 23.07
CA ASN A 256 -16.63 14.43 23.66
C ASN A 256 -17.89 15.13 23.11
N ALA A 257 -17.87 15.59 21.86
CA ALA A 257 -18.98 16.33 21.24
C ALA A 257 -19.84 15.49 20.27
N GLY A 258 -19.48 14.21 20.08
CA GLY A 258 -20.19 13.30 19.20
C GLY A 258 -21.51 12.75 19.75
N ASP A 259 -22.22 12.06 18.88
CA ASP A 259 -23.52 11.45 19.15
C ASP A 259 -23.45 10.35 20.22
N MET A 260 -24.28 10.48 21.27
CA MET A 260 -24.41 9.52 22.38
C MET A 260 -24.89 8.11 21.97
N GLY A 261 -25.38 7.93 20.75
CA GLY A 261 -25.82 6.63 20.21
C GLY A 261 -24.81 5.93 19.27
N SER A 262 -23.78 6.63 18.81
CA SER A 262 -22.81 6.14 17.82
C SER A 262 -21.71 5.24 18.40
N PRO A 263 -21.34 4.13 17.77
CA PRO A 263 -20.29 3.25 18.32
C PRO A 263 -18.95 3.99 18.48
N VAL A 264 -18.25 3.73 19.59
CA VAL A 264 -16.84 4.11 19.73
C VAL A 264 -16.05 3.29 18.71
N ILE A 265 -15.36 3.97 17.79
CA ILE A 265 -14.47 3.32 16.84
C ILE A 265 -13.08 3.15 17.45
N GLU A 266 -12.35 2.13 17.00
CA GLU A 266 -10.96 1.96 17.41
C GLU A 266 -10.11 3.14 16.93
N GLY A 267 -9.33 3.72 17.84
CA GLY A 267 -8.41 4.81 17.57
C GLY A 267 -8.50 5.93 18.61
N THR A 268 -7.80 7.02 18.33
CA THR A 268 -7.68 8.19 19.19
C THR A 268 -7.77 9.47 18.36
N THR A 269 -8.19 10.57 18.98
CA THR A 269 -8.01 11.93 18.44
C THR A 269 -6.91 12.68 19.20
N ARG A 270 -6.24 12.04 20.17
CA ARG A 270 -5.29 12.65 21.12
C ARG A 270 -3.85 12.37 20.77
N THR A 271 -2.98 13.34 21.01
CA THR A 271 -1.54 13.19 20.74
C THR A 271 -0.81 12.25 21.71
N ASP A 272 -1.45 11.80 22.79
CA ASP A 272 -0.89 10.87 23.78
C ASP A 272 -1.33 9.42 23.56
N GLY A 273 -2.04 9.14 22.46
CA GLY A 273 -2.41 7.78 22.05
C GLY A 273 -3.55 7.15 22.84
N VAL A 274 -4.13 7.86 23.81
CA VAL A 274 -5.23 7.31 24.61
C VAL A 274 -6.46 7.14 23.71
N ALA A 275 -6.96 5.91 23.61
CA ALA A 275 -8.11 5.59 22.78
C ALA A 275 -9.34 6.42 23.17
N ASP A 276 -10.15 6.76 22.17
CA ASP A 276 -11.40 7.46 22.39
C ASP A 276 -12.37 6.62 23.23
N SER A 277 -13.27 7.28 23.93
CA SER A 277 -14.23 6.67 24.84
C SER A 277 -15.51 7.48 24.88
N TRP A 278 -16.58 6.94 25.44
CA TRP A 278 -17.84 7.66 25.57
C TRP A 278 -17.74 8.90 26.49
N PRO A 279 -18.20 10.09 26.06
CA PRO A 279 -18.72 10.48 24.74
C PRO A 279 -17.67 10.55 23.62
N VAL A 280 -18.02 10.04 22.42
CA VAL A 280 -17.07 10.01 21.30
C VAL A 280 -16.66 11.41 20.85
N ASP A 281 -15.41 11.51 20.41
CA ASP A 281 -14.87 12.70 19.77
C ASP A 281 -15.39 12.84 18.32
N LEU A 282 -15.39 14.06 17.79
CA LEU A 282 -15.70 14.33 16.38
C LEU A 282 -14.48 14.11 15.48
N GLY A 283 -14.73 13.74 14.22
CA GLY A 283 -13.71 13.68 13.18
C GLY A 283 -13.04 12.31 13.05
N ALA A 284 -11.89 12.29 12.39
CA ALA A 284 -11.11 11.09 12.12
C ALA A 284 -10.28 10.63 13.35
N HIS A 285 -10.28 9.31 13.58
CA HIS A 285 -9.56 8.64 14.65
C HIS A 285 -8.34 7.88 14.12
N TYR A 286 -7.22 8.02 14.81
CA TYR A 286 -5.93 7.44 14.48
C TYR A 286 -5.64 6.21 15.34
N VAL A 287 -5.04 5.16 14.77
CA VAL A 287 -4.55 4.02 15.56
C VAL A 287 -3.04 4.20 15.77
N GLU A 288 -2.64 4.50 17.00
CA GLU A 288 -1.23 4.60 17.37
C GLU A 288 -0.67 3.22 17.75
N GLY A 289 0.58 2.94 17.36
CA GLY A 289 1.23 1.65 17.64
C GLY A 289 1.93 1.00 16.45
N VAL A 290 1.88 1.61 15.27
CA VAL A 290 2.67 1.19 14.12
C VAL A 290 3.47 2.38 13.61
N THR A 291 4.71 2.51 14.06
CA THR A 291 5.68 3.32 13.31
C THR A 291 5.95 2.57 12.01
N GLY A 292 5.25 2.96 10.94
CA GLY A 292 5.78 2.76 9.60
C GLY A 292 7.20 3.32 9.57
N VAL A 293 8.13 2.59 8.97
CA VAL A 293 9.47 3.11 8.73
C VAL A 293 9.29 4.32 7.82
N GLU A 294 9.56 5.52 8.34
CA GLU A 294 9.65 6.72 7.52
C GLU A 294 10.70 6.48 6.43
N GLU A 295 10.27 6.32 5.18
CA GLU A 295 11.14 6.62 4.04
C GLU A 295 11.26 8.14 3.95
N GLY A 296 12.08 8.69 4.83
CA GLY A 296 12.55 10.07 4.75
C GLY A 296 13.26 10.28 3.42
N GLY A 297 12.71 11.16 2.60
CA GLY A 297 13.32 11.59 1.35
C GLY A 297 14.63 12.34 1.59
N GLY A 298 15.68 11.91 0.90
CA GLY A 298 16.96 12.62 0.83
C GLY A 298 18.13 11.66 0.67
N GLU A 299 18.67 11.60 -0.55
CA GLU A 299 19.91 10.93 -0.98
C GLU A 299 19.78 9.46 -1.46
N GLU A 300 20.06 9.28 -2.77
CA GLU A 300 20.19 8.05 -3.56
C GLU A 300 19.29 6.86 -3.14
N ALA A 301 18.13 6.76 -3.80
CA ALA A 301 17.24 5.60 -3.71
C ALA A 301 18.01 4.29 -3.89
N LEU A 302 18.15 3.55 -2.79
CA LEU A 302 18.76 2.22 -2.81
C LEU A 302 17.86 1.29 -3.65
N PRO A 303 18.44 0.39 -4.45
CA PRO A 303 17.66 -0.52 -5.29
C PRO A 303 16.84 -1.48 -4.43
N VAL A 304 15.52 -1.35 -4.47
CA VAL A 304 14.59 -2.30 -3.86
C VAL A 304 14.50 -3.55 -4.74
N ILE A 305 14.60 -4.73 -4.12
CA ILE A 305 14.41 -6.02 -4.81
C ILE A 305 12.91 -6.27 -4.91
N GLU A 306 12.35 -6.06 -6.09
CA GLU A 306 10.91 -6.28 -6.34
C GLU A 306 10.55 -7.76 -6.39
N ARG A 307 11.49 -8.59 -6.84
CA ARG A 307 11.27 -10.04 -6.96
C ARG A 307 12.58 -10.81 -6.87
N LEU A 308 12.58 -11.87 -6.07
CA LEU A 308 13.59 -12.91 -6.09
C LEU A 308 12.94 -14.20 -6.59
N PHE A 309 13.41 -14.75 -7.69
CA PHE A 309 12.85 -15.97 -8.26
C PHE A 309 13.45 -17.20 -7.58
N GLN A 310 12.62 -18.22 -7.35
CA GLN A 310 13.08 -19.52 -6.87
C GLN A 310 14.10 -20.09 -7.87
N ASN A 311 15.31 -20.37 -7.40
CA ASN A 311 16.31 -21.04 -8.22
C ASN A 311 15.85 -22.46 -8.55
N ARG A 312 15.89 -22.85 -9.83
CA ARG A 312 15.54 -24.20 -10.29
C ARG A 312 16.63 -24.73 -11.23
N PRO A 313 17.12 -25.96 -11.04
CA PRO A 313 16.77 -26.90 -9.97
C PRO A 313 17.32 -26.45 -8.59
N ASN A 314 16.60 -26.79 -7.52
CA ASN A 314 17.08 -26.70 -6.14
C ASN A 314 16.54 -27.94 -5.39
N PRO A 315 17.38 -28.83 -4.84
CA PRO A 315 18.85 -28.80 -4.85
C PRO A 315 19.44 -28.94 -6.27
N PHE A 316 20.54 -28.22 -6.56
CA PHE A 316 21.20 -28.22 -7.86
C PHE A 316 22.49 -29.07 -7.84
N PRO A 317 22.77 -29.85 -8.90
CA PRO A 317 23.88 -30.79 -8.90
C PRO A 317 25.25 -30.11 -9.10
N GLN A 318 25.33 -28.99 -9.81
CA GLN A 318 26.58 -28.27 -10.08
C GLN A 318 26.38 -26.76 -9.93
N ALA A 319 25.50 -26.17 -10.74
CA ALA A 319 25.23 -24.73 -10.82
C ALA A 319 23.74 -24.39 -10.67
N THR A 320 23.43 -23.17 -10.25
CA THR A 320 22.07 -22.63 -10.29
C THR A 320 22.08 -21.15 -10.66
N THR A 321 21.08 -20.71 -11.42
CA THR A 321 20.91 -19.29 -11.77
C THR A 321 20.00 -18.62 -10.75
N ILE A 322 20.43 -17.48 -10.23
CA ILE A 322 19.62 -16.63 -9.35
C ILE A 322 19.08 -15.48 -10.20
N THR A 323 17.77 -15.43 -10.35
CA THR A 323 17.10 -14.33 -11.07
C THR A 323 16.45 -13.42 -10.05
N TYR A 324 16.64 -12.11 -10.21
CA TYR A 324 16.02 -11.08 -9.38
C TYR A 324 15.63 -9.87 -10.25
N SER A 325 14.65 -9.08 -9.81
CA SER A 325 14.31 -7.78 -10.40
C SER A 325 14.53 -6.66 -9.37
N LEU A 326 14.98 -5.51 -9.84
CA LEU A 326 15.18 -4.31 -9.04
C LEU A 326 14.29 -3.20 -9.56
N GLY A 327 13.68 -2.43 -8.66
CA GLY A 327 12.87 -1.25 -9.02
C GLY A 327 13.72 -0.09 -9.57
N ALA A 328 15.01 -0.07 -9.25
CA ALA A 328 16.00 0.83 -9.83
C ALA A 328 17.36 0.12 -9.98
N PRO A 329 18.21 0.48 -10.97
CA PRO A 329 19.56 -0.08 -11.09
C PRO A 329 20.41 0.30 -9.87
N GLY A 330 21.05 -0.67 -9.23
CA GLY A 330 21.99 -0.39 -8.14
C GLY A 330 22.74 -1.63 -7.65
N PRO A 331 23.67 -1.47 -6.71
CA PRO A 331 24.50 -2.55 -6.23
C PRO A 331 23.70 -3.52 -5.32
N VAL A 332 23.94 -4.82 -5.49
CA VAL A 332 23.27 -5.89 -4.74
C VAL A 332 24.27 -6.84 -4.12
N THR A 333 23.87 -7.44 -3.00
CA THR A 333 24.63 -8.44 -2.24
C THR A 333 23.83 -9.72 -2.10
N VAL A 334 24.29 -10.83 -2.65
CA VAL A 334 23.68 -12.16 -2.48
C VAL A 334 24.36 -12.89 -1.33
N ALA A 335 23.65 -13.14 -0.24
CA ALA A 335 24.04 -14.02 0.85
C ALA A 335 23.46 -15.44 0.64
N VAL A 336 24.31 -16.45 0.74
CA VAL A 336 23.98 -17.88 0.61
C VAL A 336 24.03 -18.50 1.99
N TYR A 337 22.99 -19.22 2.39
CA TYR A 337 22.86 -19.91 3.68
C TYR A 337 22.65 -21.41 3.48
N ASP A 338 23.13 -22.22 4.44
CA ASP A 338 22.82 -23.65 4.49
C ASP A 338 21.39 -23.88 5.04
N ILE A 339 20.86 -25.11 4.96
CA ILE A 339 19.52 -25.44 5.50
C ILE A 339 19.37 -25.19 7.00
N ARG A 340 20.47 -25.09 7.76
CA ARG A 340 20.46 -24.81 9.20
C ARG A 340 20.49 -23.30 9.48
N GLY A 341 20.48 -22.47 8.42
CA GLY A 341 20.52 -21.01 8.52
C GLY A 341 21.92 -20.44 8.77
N ALA A 342 22.98 -21.26 8.64
CA ALA A 342 24.35 -20.76 8.73
C ALA A 342 24.75 -20.05 7.44
N LEU A 343 25.31 -18.84 7.55
CA LEU A 343 25.81 -18.09 6.39
C LEU A 343 26.99 -18.84 5.77
N VAL A 344 26.83 -19.27 4.52
CA VAL A 344 27.85 -19.94 3.72
C VAL A 344 28.72 -18.91 3.02
N ARG A 345 28.12 -17.90 2.37
CA ARG A 345 28.88 -16.90 1.60
C ARG A 345 28.09 -15.63 1.27
N THR A 346 28.80 -14.54 0.98
CA THR A 346 28.22 -13.28 0.50
C THR A 346 28.89 -12.84 -0.82
N LEU A 347 28.09 -12.42 -1.83
CA LEU A 347 28.53 -12.00 -3.18
C LEU A 347 28.00 -10.59 -3.49
N ALA A 348 28.87 -9.58 -3.67
CA ALA A 348 28.46 -8.21 -4.01
C ALA A 348 28.64 -7.88 -5.51
N TRP A 349 27.74 -7.07 -6.08
CA TRP A 349 27.78 -6.59 -7.48
C TRP A 349 27.33 -5.13 -7.60
N PRO A 350 27.89 -4.31 -8.52
CA PRO A 350 29.09 -4.57 -9.32
C PRO A 350 30.34 -4.63 -8.43
N ARG A 351 31.26 -5.56 -8.73
CA ARG A 351 32.56 -5.61 -8.05
C ARG A 351 33.40 -4.43 -8.53
N GLY A 352 33.56 -3.42 -7.68
CA GLY A 352 34.11 -2.11 -8.04
C GLY A 352 35.48 -2.15 -8.73
N ARG A 353 35.57 -1.45 -9.86
CA ARG A 353 36.44 -0.28 -10.08
C ARG A 353 35.82 0.55 -11.20
N GLU A 354 35.29 1.72 -10.86
CA GLU A 354 35.02 2.77 -11.85
C GLU A 354 36.31 3.09 -12.59
N ARG A 355 36.29 2.94 -13.92
CA ARG A 355 37.19 3.67 -14.81
C ARG A 355 36.31 4.62 -15.62
N ARG A 356 36.37 5.90 -15.23
CA ARG A 356 35.68 7.00 -15.87
C ARG A 356 36.55 7.49 -17.03
N ASP A 357 36.40 6.88 -18.20
CA ASP A 357 37.00 7.40 -19.44
C ASP A 357 35.86 7.92 -20.32
N GLY A 358 35.71 9.24 -20.36
CA GLY A 358 34.79 9.92 -21.28
C GLY A 358 35.37 9.98 -22.69
N THR A 359 34.52 9.81 -23.70
CA THR A 359 34.54 10.56 -24.99
C THR A 359 33.38 10.11 -25.87
N GLY A 360 32.71 11.09 -26.52
CA GLY A 360 32.25 10.93 -27.90
C GLY A 360 30.79 10.54 -28.16
N SER A 361 29.95 11.56 -28.32
CA SER A 361 28.76 11.66 -29.19
C SER A 361 28.53 10.58 -30.27
N SER A 362 27.28 10.11 -30.42
CA SER A 362 26.39 10.42 -31.58
C SER A 362 25.14 9.53 -31.62
N GLY A 363 23.99 10.14 -31.91
CA GLY A 363 22.98 9.57 -32.83
C GLY A 363 21.75 8.86 -32.24
N MET A 364 20.59 9.54 -32.35
CA MET A 364 19.21 9.03 -32.47
C MET A 364 18.49 8.46 -31.23
N GLY A 365 17.45 9.16 -30.77
CA GLY A 365 16.35 8.60 -29.96
C GLY A 365 15.22 8.05 -30.85
N PRO A 366 13.98 7.92 -30.35
CA PRO A 366 13.53 7.43 -29.05
C PRO A 366 12.85 6.04 -29.23
N THR A 367 13.01 5.10 -28.30
CA THR A 367 12.14 3.91 -28.24
C THR A 367 11.86 3.51 -26.80
N SER A 368 10.56 3.53 -26.48
CA SER A 368 9.84 2.72 -25.49
C SER A 368 10.49 2.51 -24.12
N ALA A 369 9.79 2.99 -23.10
CA ALA A 369 9.87 2.50 -21.72
C ALA A 369 9.90 0.96 -21.72
N GLY A 370 11.10 0.42 -21.59
CA GLY A 370 11.36 -1.01 -21.52
C GLY A 370 11.75 -1.32 -20.09
N ILE A 371 10.91 -2.09 -19.41
CA ILE A 371 11.29 -2.86 -18.23
C ILE A 371 12.62 -3.55 -18.54
N GLY A 372 13.70 -3.05 -17.92
CA GLY A 372 15.03 -3.58 -18.10
C GLY A 372 15.18 -4.88 -17.32
N LEU A 373 14.66 -5.99 -17.85
CA LEU A 373 14.99 -7.33 -17.38
C LEU A 373 16.50 -7.55 -17.58
N ARG A 374 17.30 -7.30 -16.54
CA ARG A 374 18.70 -7.72 -16.51
C ARG A 374 18.77 -9.10 -15.86
N ALA A 375 18.91 -10.13 -16.68
CA ALA A 375 19.28 -11.46 -16.22
C ALA A 375 20.80 -11.53 -16.00
N ALA A 376 21.26 -11.68 -14.76
CA ALA A 376 22.63 -12.10 -14.48
C ALA A 376 22.63 -13.62 -14.24
N SER A 377 23.32 -14.39 -15.08
CA SER A 377 23.54 -15.82 -14.83
C SER A 377 24.79 -16.00 -13.95
N ILE A 378 24.64 -16.68 -12.82
CA ILE A 378 25.75 -17.08 -11.95
C ILE A 378 25.86 -18.60 -12.08
N SER A 379 27.05 -19.12 -12.37
CA SER A 379 27.31 -20.56 -12.39
C SER A 379 28.17 -20.91 -11.16
N VAL A 380 27.69 -21.86 -10.35
CA VAL A 380 28.43 -22.46 -9.22
C VAL A 380 28.81 -23.88 -9.66
N ALA A 381 29.87 -24.52 -9.15
CA ALA A 381 30.22 -25.89 -9.57
C ALA A 381 30.62 -26.77 -8.37
N SER A 382 30.33 -28.08 -8.45
CA SER A 382 30.70 -29.12 -7.47
C SER A 382 31.73 -30.11 -8.05
N ARG A 383 32.60 -30.71 -7.23
CA ARG A 383 33.50 -31.82 -7.61
C ARG A 383 33.28 -33.04 -6.72
N GLN A 384 33.06 -34.22 -7.31
CA GLN A 384 33.21 -35.51 -6.63
C GLN A 384 34.71 -35.83 -6.41
N ARG A 385 35.12 -36.10 -5.17
CA ARG A 385 36.47 -36.62 -4.85
C ARG A 385 36.58 -38.10 -5.20
N ALA A 386 37.29 -38.42 -6.29
CA ALA A 386 37.87 -39.74 -6.49
C ALA A 386 39.19 -39.85 -5.70
N VAL A 387 39.26 -40.87 -4.83
CA VAL A 387 40.47 -41.26 -4.11
C VAL A 387 41.42 -41.98 -5.07
N ARG A 388 42.64 -41.47 -5.32
CA ARG A 388 43.90 -42.25 -5.30
C ARG A 388 45.19 -41.42 -5.53
N ARG A 389 46.18 -41.84 -4.73
CA ARG A 389 47.62 -41.57 -4.52
C ARG A 389 48.51 -41.05 -5.68
N ARG A 390 49.51 -40.23 -5.28
CA ARG A 390 50.95 -40.06 -5.69
C ARG A 390 51.24 -40.08 -7.22
N SER A 391 52.09 -39.26 -7.84
CA SER A 391 53.33 -38.55 -7.43
C SER A 391 53.84 -37.72 -8.62
N GLU A 392 54.57 -36.62 -8.33
CA GLU A 392 55.78 -36.14 -9.02
C GLU A 392 55.79 -35.44 -10.43
N TRP A 393 56.54 -34.31 -10.47
CA TRP A 393 57.26 -33.62 -11.58
C TRP A 393 56.44 -32.83 -12.64
N SER A 394 56.95 -31.90 -13.46
CA SER A 394 57.96 -30.81 -13.48
C SER A 394 58.05 -30.34 -14.96
N CYS A 395 58.00 -29.03 -15.21
CA CYS A 395 58.51 -28.23 -16.37
C CYS A 395 58.32 -28.61 -17.88
N CYS A 396 57.93 -27.57 -18.63
CA CYS A 396 58.37 -27.13 -19.99
C CYS A 396 58.10 -27.97 -21.26
N ALA A 397 57.39 -27.39 -22.26
CA ALA A 397 57.97 -26.79 -23.49
C ALA A 397 57.01 -26.76 -24.73
N LYS A 398 56.94 -25.56 -25.36
CA LYS A 398 56.75 -25.15 -26.78
C LYS A 398 56.15 -26.09 -27.85
N GLY A 399 55.23 -25.53 -28.65
CA GLY A 399 54.98 -25.90 -30.05
C GLY A 399 53.92 -25.02 -30.73
N ARG A 400 54.27 -24.35 -31.85
CA ARG A 400 53.43 -23.47 -32.68
C ARG A 400 52.57 -24.28 -33.66
N ASP A 401 51.36 -23.81 -34.02
CA ASP A 401 51.02 -23.35 -35.39
C ASP A 401 49.52 -22.99 -35.60
N ARG A 402 49.32 -21.77 -36.13
CA ARG A 402 48.32 -21.20 -37.08
C ARG A 402 46.79 -21.45 -36.98
N GLU A 403 46.08 -20.34 -36.69
CA GLU A 403 44.92 -19.70 -37.40
C GLU A 403 44.08 -20.53 -38.40
N SER A 404 42.74 -20.49 -38.48
CA SER A 404 41.74 -19.50 -38.04
C SER A 404 40.31 -20.08 -38.16
N ARG A 405 39.41 -19.73 -37.22
CA ARG A 405 38.01 -19.35 -37.50
C ARG A 405 37.37 -18.73 -36.25
N ALA A 406 36.64 -17.66 -36.48
CA ALA A 406 36.24 -16.63 -35.52
C ALA A 406 35.19 -17.07 -34.48
N SER A 407 35.30 -16.50 -33.27
CA SER A 407 34.18 -16.03 -32.45
C SER A 407 34.70 -14.98 -31.46
N PRO A 408 34.06 -13.79 -31.35
CA PRO A 408 34.50 -12.78 -30.40
C PRO A 408 34.14 -13.18 -28.97
N ALA A 409 35.16 -13.24 -28.13
CA ALA A 409 35.08 -13.34 -26.69
C ALA A 409 34.58 -12.01 -26.11
N ASN A 410 33.71 -12.07 -25.09
CA ASN A 410 34.07 -11.67 -23.72
C ASN A 410 32.83 -11.65 -22.83
N SER A 411 32.69 -12.67 -22.01
CA SER A 411 32.07 -12.53 -20.70
C SER A 411 33.05 -13.14 -19.71
N ASP A 412 33.65 -12.31 -18.87
CA ASP A 412 34.50 -12.74 -17.76
C ASP A 412 33.67 -13.64 -16.82
N GLN A 413 33.75 -14.95 -17.03
CA GLN A 413 33.18 -15.94 -16.13
C GLN A 413 34.21 -16.22 -15.04
N THR A 414 34.01 -15.66 -13.85
CA THR A 414 34.75 -16.09 -12.66
C THR A 414 34.05 -17.31 -12.07
N LEU A 415 34.66 -18.49 -12.24
CA LEU A 415 34.20 -19.75 -11.67
C LEU A 415 34.42 -19.76 -10.14
N ILE A 416 33.40 -20.13 -9.36
CA ILE A 416 33.51 -20.25 -7.90
C ILE A 416 32.94 -21.60 -7.48
N GLU A 417 33.77 -22.42 -6.83
CA GLU A 417 33.45 -23.78 -6.37
C GLU A 417 32.81 -23.76 -4.97
N ILE A 418 31.70 -24.48 -4.78
CA ILE A 418 31.07 -24.75 -3.48
C ILE A 418 30.71 -26.24 -3.44
N ASP A 419 31.11 -26.93 -2.37
CA ASP A 419 30.83 -28.35 -2.16
C ASP A 419 29.44 -28.49 -1.53
N SER A 420 28.46 -29.11 -2.20
CA SER A 420 27.15 -29.36 -1.58
C SER A 420 26.46 -30.60 -2.12
N ASP A 421 26.34 -31.62 -1.26
CA ASP A 421 25.35 -32.69 -1.44
C ASP A 421 23.95 -32.33 -0.91
N HIS A 422 23.70 -31.13 -0.35
CA HIS A 422 22.40 -30.75 0.26
C HIS A 422 21.91 -29.33 -0.09
N GLU A 423 20.59 -29.11 0.04
CA GLU A 423 19.82 -27.90 -0.30
C GLU A 423 20.40 -26.58 0.29
N CYS A 424 20.29 -25.48 -0.45
CA CYS A 424 20.75 -24.14 0.00
C CYS A 424 19.60 -23.13 -0.02
N ARG A 425 19.61 -22.17 0.92
CA ARG A 425 18.72 -21.00 0.96
C ARG A 425 19.48 -19.75 0.53
N LEU A 426 18.85 -18.90 -0.28
CA LEU A 426 19.46 -17.71 -0.86
C LEU A 426 18.71 -16.46 -0.40
N VAL A 427 19.45 -15.46 0.07
CA VAL A 427 18.93 -14.16 0.49
C VAL A 427 19.70 -13.09 -0.27
N VAL A 428 19.00 -12.23 -1.00
CA VAL A 428 19.62 -11.08 -1.67
C VAL A 428 19.31 -9.83 -0.86
N LEU A 429 20.33 -9.06 -0.54
CA LEU A 429 20.31 -7.87 0.29
C LEU A 429 20.92 -6.70 -0.49
N PRO A 430 20.41 -5.47 -0.39
CA PRO A 430 21.12 -4.28 -0.84
C PRO A 430 22.44 -4.12 -0.05
N THR A 431 23.54 -3.72 -0.69
CA THR A 431 24.81 -3.43 0.02
C THR A 431 24.66 -2.16 0.85
N THR A 432 24.67 -2.25 2.18
CA THR A 432 24.90 -1.11 3.07
C THR A 432 26.39 -1.01 3.41
N SER A 433 26.99 0.16 3.25
CA SER A 433 28.28 0.50 3.89
C SER A 433 28.16 0.34 5.42
N PRO A 434 29.19 -0.16 6.13
CA PRO A 434 29.01 -0.68 7.48
C PRO A 434 29.06 0.43 8.53
N ARG A 435 27.91 0.82 9.08
CA ARG A 435 27.82 1.36 10.45
C ARG A 435 26.57 0.83 11.15
N ARG A 436 26.81 -0.18 12.00
CA ARG A 436 26.01 -0.65 13.17
C ARG A 436 24.47 -0.60 13.05
N GLY A 437 23.83 -1.77 13.01
CA GLY A 437 22.42 -1.88 13.35
C GLY A 437 21.79 -3.26 13.12
N HIS A 438 21.65 -4.02 14.21
CA HIS A 438 20.62 -5.02 14.57
C HIS A 438 19.92 -5.88 13.50
N VAL A 439 20.11 -7.20 13.65
CA VAL A 439 19.32 -8.28 13.00
C VAL A 439 18.07 -8.53 13.84
N LEU A 440 16.88 -8.37 13.26
CA LEU A 440 15.59 -8.78 13.86
C LEU A 440 15.15 -10.12 13.27
N PHE A 441 14.90 -11.11 14.14
CA PHE A 441 14.25 -12.39 13.80
C PHE A 441 12.73 -12.24 13.98
N GLY A 442 11.95 -12.66 12.97
CA GLY A 442 10.50 -12.83 13.08
C GLY A 442 10.12 -14.28 13.35
N GLY A 443 9.27 -14.51 14.36
CA GLY A 443 8.48 -15.74 14.52
C GLY A 443 8.62 -16.45 15.86
N GLY A 444 7.83 -16.03 16.86
CA GLY A 444 7.58 -16.78 18.09
C GLY A 444 6.34 -17.68 17.97
N GLY A 445 6.49 -18.94 18.38
CA GLY A 445 5.40 -19.90 18.59
C GLY A 445 5.90 -21.06 19.46
N ALA A 446 5.68 -20.93 20.78
CA ALA A 446 5.66 -21.93 21.86
C ALA A 446 6.66 -23.12 21.83
N ALA A 447 7.52 -23.21 22.85
CA ALA A 447 7.39 -24.17 23.96
C ALA A 447 8.69 -24.26 24.79
N ALA A 448 8.51 -24.20 26.10
CA ALA A 448 9.51 -24.34 27.15
C ALA A 448 10.25 -25.68 27.10
N TRP A 449 11.56 -25.70 27.40
CA TRP A 449 12.20 -26.73 28.23
C TRP A 449 13.32 -26.10 29.07
N ALA A 450 13.13 -26.13 30.38
CA ALA A 450 14.12 -25.81 31.40
C ALA A 450 15.00 -27.04 31.70
N ARG A 451 16.28 -26.76 32.03
CA ARG A 451 17.29 -27.51 32.82
C ARG A 451 18.67 -27.13 32.25
N SER A 452 19.76 -26.91 32.97
CA SER A 452 20.06 -26.75 34.40
C SER A 452 21.57 -26.43 34.47
N ALA A 453 21.93 -25.45 35.29
CA ALA A 453 23.13 -25.36 36.14
C ALA A 453 24.57 -25.58 35.57
N VAL A 454 25.39 -24.50 35.68
CA VAL A 454 26.68 -24.35 36.43
C VAL A 454 27.92 -25.16 35.92
N PRO A 455 29.21 -24.74 36.10
CA PRO A 455 29.78 -23.61 36.88
C PRO A 455 30.74 -22.66 36.14
N GLY A 456 31.03 -21.53 36.79
CA GLY A 456 32.14 -20.62 36.53
C GLY A 456 31.97 -19.35 37.36
#